data_AF-Q4CZL3-F1
#
_entry.id   AF-Q4CZL3-F1
#
_cell.length_a   1.000
_cell.length_b   1.000
_cell.length_c   1.000
_cell.angle_alpha   90.00
_cell.angle_beta   90.00
_cell.angle_gamma   90.00
#
_symmetry.space_group_name_H-M   'P 1'
#
loop_
_entity.id
_entity.type
_entity.pdbx_description
1 polymer ?
#
loop_
_entity_poly.entity_id
_entity_poly.type
_entity_poly.pdbx_seq_one_letter_code
_entity_poly.pdbx_strand_id
1 'polypeptide(L)'
;MLSRRVYDCPPPFFFFFSFFFFLPSSAKKRGRGGGRILKELGRMSRFDRVVIFLDIDGVLLPVPRFTFGGGELSEQSVLILQQIVKGCGGREKVSIILSSTWRNFPDQVRRLNQFIEKTTGTEVPAVAGGTPNGTPKTTVVTYFPDDPSEQRLVRDRVDEVKRWIHTHMQDYPEAIGGRWFAIDDMQLDVDERMRGHFLKTETETGLTEGDVARALDVIASLPTADVAAKNAVAAMVDPVLKDEEIDILKSRCRELSATVSQLQDSLRQSQDEVHALQKQRHEWERERKELTRRLEDVSYRLAVHDFAKKNDVLRAAVAALETKTGKERQELEKRIKVLVELLRHKKMLEKAARKQRKKLNDVNEGEGSK
;
A
#
# COMPACT_ATOMS: atom_id res chain seq x y z
N MET A 1 38.48 -31.64 -4.33
CA MET A 1 38.77 -31.35 -2.91
C MET A 1 39.11 -29.87 -2.78
N LEU A 2 38.52 -29.18 -1.80
CA LEU A 2 38.64 -27.73 -1.45
C LEU A 2 37.91 -26.77 -2.44
N SER A 3 36.60 -26.55 -2.28
CA SER A 3 35.94 -25.57 -1.38
C SER A 3 35.92 -24.13 -1.94
N ARG A 4 34.77 -23.78 -2.55
CA ARG A 4 34.40 -22.43 -3.04
C ARG A 4 33.97 -21.57 -1.85
N ARG A 5 34.56 -20.37 -1.71
CA ARG A 5 34.01 -19.28 -0.89
C ARG A 5 32.98 -18.51 -1.71
N VAL A 6 31.73 -18.53 -1.26
CA VAL A 6 30.67 -17.62 -1.70
C VAL A 6 30.67 -16.45 -0.72
N TYR A 7 30.66 -15.23 -1.25
CA TYR A 7 30.60 -13.99 -0.50
C TYR A 7 29.18 -13.79 0.04
N ASP A 8 29.05 -13.71 1.36
CA ASP A 8 27.86 -13.23 2.06
C ASP A 8 27.74 -11.71 1.88
N CYS A 9 26.74 -11.26 1.11
CA CYS A 9 26.24 -9.90 1.19
C CYS A 9 25.30 -9.77 2.41
N PRO A 10 25.49 -8.77 3.29
CA PRO A 10 24.56 -8.53 4.38
C PRO A 10 23.23 -7.95 3.83
N PRO A 11 22.08 -8.28 4.44
CA PRO A 11 20.80 -7.70 4.04
C PRO A 11 20.73 -6.21 4.42
N PRO A 12 20.00 -5.38 3.67
CA PRO A 12 19.89 -3.96 3.97
C PRO A 12 18.97 -3.72 5.17
N PHE A 13 19.44 -2.79 6.00
CA PHE A 13 18.76 -1.99 7.01
C PHE A 13 17.22 -2.13 7.16
N PHE A 14 16.84 -2.49 8.40
CA PHE A 14 15.52 -2.27 8.98
C PHE A 14 15.08 -0.80 8.84
N PHE A 15 14.05 -0.54 8.04
CA PHE A 15 13.23 0.67 8.17
C PHE A 15 12.24 0.48 9.32
N PHE A 16 12.46 1.19 10.41
CA PHE A 16 11.47 1.40 11.47
C PHE A 16 10.35 2.29 10.92
N PHE A 17 9.23 1.69 10.51
CA PHE A 17 7.97 2.41 10.32
C PHE A 17 7.34 2.68 11.69
N SER A 18 7.55 3.88 12.24
CA SER A 18 6.69 4.40 13.30
C SER A 18 5.34 4.79 12.69
N PHE A 19 4.37 3.88 12.78
CA PHE A 19 2.95 4.19 12.60
C PHE A 19 2.48 5.03 13.80
N PHE A 20 2.63 6.35 13.72
CA PHE A 20 1.87 7.26 14.57
C PHE A 20 0.45 7.37 14.00
N PHE A 21 -0.48 6.64 14.61
CA PHE A 21 -1.91 6.89 14.44
C PHE A 21 -2.24 8.28 15.00
N PHE A 22 -2.31 9.27 14.12
CA PHE A 22 -2.87 10.59 14.44
C PHE A 22 -4.41 10.45 14.36
N LEU A 23 -5.04 10.14 15.49
CA LEU A 23 -6.49 10.26 15.67
C LEU A 23 -6.87 11.74 15.63
N PRO A 24 -7.68 12.22 14.66
CA PRO A 24 -8.23 13.57 14.73
C PRO A 24 -9.32 13.59 15.81
N SER A 25 -8.97 14.11 17.00
CA SER A 25 -9.93 14.48 18.03
C SER A 25 -10.73 15.70 17.56
N SER A 26 -11.84 15.45 16.87
CA SER A 26 -12.75 16.48 16.38
C SER A 26 -13.82 16.83 17.42
N ALA A 27 -13.48 17.70 18.36
CA ALA A 27 -14.43 18.38 19.24
C ALA A 27 -15.24 19.43 18.45
N LYS A 28 -16.42 19.05 17.95
CA LYS A 28 -17.32 19.94 17.20
C LYS A 28 -18.26 20.70 18.14
N LYS A 29 -17.92 21.96 18.42
CA LYS A 29 -18.82 22.97 19.01
C LYS A 29 -20.07 23.12 18.12
N ARG A 30 -21.24 22.89 18.72
CA ARG A 30 -22.57 23.13 18.13
C ARG A 30 -22.82 24.63 18.00
N GLY A 31 -22.44 25.20 16.86
CA GLY A 31 -22.86 26.56 16.45
C GLY A 31 -24.21 26.51 15.76
N ARG A 32 -25.26 26.94 16.48
CA ARG A 32 -26.56 27.30 15.91
C ARG A 32 -26.37 28.50 14.97
N GLY A 33 -26.28 28.24 13.67
CA GLY A 33 -26.28 29.24 12.61
C GLY A 33 -27.41 28.94 11.62
N GLY A 34 -28.65 29.20 12.03
CA GLY A 34 -29.80 29.18 11.14
C GLY A 34 -29.70 30.33 10.13
N GLY A 35 -29.96 30.04 8.84
CA GLY A 35 -30.35 31.08 7.87
C GLY A 35 -29.59 31.22 6.53
N ARG A 36 -28.69 30.32 6.09
CA ARG A 36 -27.90 30.51 4.84
C ARG A 36 -27.82 29.35 3.81
N ILE A 37 -28.58 28.26 3.99
CA ILE A 37 -28.64 27.14 3.01
C ILE A 37 -29.71 27.35 1.92
N LEU A 38 -30.40 28.50 1.91
CA LEU A 38 -31.19 28.97 0.75
C LEU A 38 -30.32 29.57 -0.37
N LYS A 39 -29.01 29.29 -0.32
CA LYS A 39 -27.98 29.59 -1.33
C LYS A 39 -27.64 28.31 -2.13
N GLU A 40 -28.66 27.54 -2.51
CA GLU A 40 -28.66 26.54 -3.60
C GLU A 40 -28.52 27.21 -5.00
N LEU A 41 -27.89 28.39 -5.06
CA LEU A 41 -27.56 29.11 -6.29
C LEU A 41 -26.54 28.29 -7.08
N GLY A 42 -27.04 27.45 -7.98
CA GLY A 42 -26.26 26.73 -8.99
C GLY A 42 -26.00 25.25 -8.69
N ARG A 43 -26.85 24.53 -7.94
CA ARG A 43 -26.84 23.06 -8.00
C ARG A 43 -27.28 22.64 -9.40
N MET A 44 -26.33 22.57 -10.33
CA MET A 44 -26.53 21.97 -11.64
C MET A 44 -27.23 20.63 -11.42
N SER A 45 -28.32 20.41 -12.16
CA SER A 45 -29.09 19.18 -12.03
C SER A 45 -28.12 18.02 -12.23
N ARG A 46 -28.07 17.06 -11.30
CA ARG A 46 -27.21 15.87 -11.45
C ARG A 46 -27.52 15.15 -12.76
N PHE A 47 -28.76 15.25 -13.22
CA PHE A 47 -29.24 14.71 -14.50
C PHE A 47 -28.70 15.40 -15.74
N ASP A 48 -28.06 16.57 -15.62
CA ASP A 48 -27.35 17.17 -16.76
C ASP A 48 -26.01 16.48 -17.04
N ARG A 49 -25.49 15.72 -16.06
CA ARG A 49 -24.18 15.08 -16.15
C ARG A 49 -24.22 13.87 -17.08
N VAL A 50 -23.03 13.44 -17.49
CA VAL A 50 -22.76 12.21 -18.23
C VAL A 50 -21.70 11.43 -17.48
N VAL A 51 -21.94 10.13 -17.27
CA VAL A 51 -20.93 9.21 -16.72
C VAL A 51 -20.17 8.54 -17.86
N ILE A 52 -18.85 8.69 -17.87
CA ILE A 52 -17.95 8.02 -18.83
C ILE A 52 -17.29 6.84 -18.12
N PHE A 53 -17.58 5.63 -18.57
CA PHE A 53 -16.80 4.45 -18.20
C PHE A 53 -15.57 4.38 -19.10
N LEU A 54 -14.38 4.42 -18.51
CA LEU A 54 -13.14 4.60 -19.25
C LEU A 54 -12.21 3.40 -19.04
N ASP A 55 -11.92 2.68 -20.12
CA ASP A 55 -10.71 1.87 -20.20
C ASP A 55 -9.47 2.75 -20.45
N ILE A 56 -8.29 2.22 -20.16
CA ILE A 56 -7.01 2.93 -20.31
C ILE A 56 -6.19 2.28 -21.40
N ASP A 57 -6.08 0.96 -21.35
CA ASP A 57 -5.27 0.19 -22.29
C ASP A 57 -6.03 0.18 -23.63
N GLY A 58 -5.35 0.56 -24.71
CA GLY A 58 -5.99 0.73 -26.01
C GLY A 58 -6.86 1.98 -26.17
N VAL A 59 -7.04 2.80 -25.12
CA VAL A 59 -7.81 4.07 -25.18
C VAL A 59 -6.90 5.28 -25.01
N LEU A 60 -6.28 5.43 -23.83
CA LEU A 60 -5.34 6.50 -23.49
C LEU A 60 -3.89 6.03 -23.54
N LEU A 61 -3.69 4.73 -23.51
CA LEU A 61 -2.40 4.05 -23.64
C LEU A 61 -2.49 3.15 -24.87
N PRO A 62 -2.16 3.66 -26.07
CA PRO A 62 -2.09 2.85 -27.27
C PRO A 62 -1.12 1.68 -27.06
N VAL A 63 -1.53 0.46 -27.43
CA VAL A 63 -0.74 -0.76 -27.25
C VAL A 63 -0.36 -1.30 -28.63
N PRO A 64 0.83 -0.96 -29.17
CA PRO A 64 1.34 -1.54 -30.40
C PRO A 64 1.39 -3.08 -30.31
N ARG A 65 1.03 -3.78 -31.39
CA ARG A 65 1.00 -5.27 -31.45
C ARG A 65 2.28 -5.95 -30.96
N PHE A 66 3.42 -5.26 -31.03
CA PHE A 66 4.74 -5.81 -30.72
C PHE A 66 5.25 -5.47 -29.31
N THR A 67 4.50 -4.71 -28.52
CA THR A 67 4.87 -4.34 -27.15
C THR A 67 3.87 -4.89 -26.15
N PHE A 68 4.20 -6.01 -25.49
CA PHE A 68 3.39 -6.54 -24.40
C PHE A 68 3.44 -5.60 -23.18
N GLY A 69 2.43 -4.74 -23.02
CA GLY A 69 2.14 -4.02 -21.77
C GLY A 69 3.07 -2.86 -21.40
N GLY A 70 3.78 -2.27 -22.37
CA GLY A 70 4.85 -1.28 -22.13
C GLY A 70 4.62 0.13 -22.66
N GLY A 71 3.38 0.53 -22.99
CA GLY A 71 3.10 1.86 -23.55
C GLY A 71 3.20 3.00 -22.52
N GLU A 72 3.41 4.22 -23.02
CA GLU A 72 3.23 5.45 -22.25
C GLU A 72 1.83 6.03 -22.51
N LEU A 73 1.29 6.79 -21.55
CA LEU A 73 0.05 7.52 -21.77
C LEU A 73 0.25 8.54 -22.90
N SER A 74 -0.68 8.56 -23.85
CA SER A 74 -0.64 9.43 -25.02
C SER A 74 -1.23 10.80 -24.68
N GLU A 75 -0.42 11.85 -24.80
CA GLU A 75 -0.87 13.23 -24.64
C GLU A 75 -2.00 13.56 -25.64
N GLN A 76 -1.87 13.10 -26.88
CA GLN A 76 -2.86 13.27 -27.94
C GLN A 76 -4.20 12.64 -27.59
N SER A 77 -4.20 11.41 -27.06
CA SER A 77 -5.44 10.71 -26.67
C SER A 77 -6.14 11.42 -25.50
N VAL A 78 -5.37 12.03 -24.58
CA VAL A 78 -5.91 12.84 -23.48
C VAL A 78 -6.48 14.18 -23.98
N LEU A 79 -5.86 14.83 -24.98
CA LEU A 79 -6.42 16.01 -25.64
C LEU A 79 -7.71 15.69 -26.40
N ILE A 80 -7.82 14.50 -26.97
CA ILE A 80 -9.07 14.02 -27.60
C ILE A 80 -10.15 13.76 -26.55
N LEU A 81 -9.80 13.13 -25.42
CA LEU A 81 -10.73 12.98 -24.28
C LEU A 81 -11.24 14.34 -23.78
N GLN A 82 -10.38 15.36 -23.73
CA GLN A 82 -10.76 16.73 -23.40
C GLN A 82 -11.80 17.30 -24.38
N GLN A 83 -11.68 17.02 -25.69
CA GLN A 83 -12.70 17.42 -26.68
C GLN A 83 -14.04 16.73 -26.42
N ILE A 84 -14.05 15.45 -26.07
CA ILE A 84 -15.25 14.70 -25.70
C ILE A 84 -15.89 15.30 -24.43
N VAL A 85 -15.09 15.61 -23.40
CA VAL A 85 -15.57 16.27 -22.17
C VAL A 85 -16.17 17.65 -22.45
N LYS A 86 -15.56 18.44 -23.35
CA LYS A 86 -16.14 19.70 -23.84
C LYS A 86 -17.48 19.47 -24.55
N GLY A 87 -17.58 18.41 -25.36
CA GLY A 87 -18.81 17.94 -26.00
C GLY A 87 -19.94 17.61 -25.03
N CYS A 88 -19.62 17.08 -23.85
CA CYS A 88 -20.57 16.84 -22.76
C CYS A 88 -21.02 18.12 -22.01
N GLY A 89 -20.48 19.29 -22.38
CA GLY A 89 -20.78 20.57 -21.72
C GLY A 89 -19.78 20.97 -20.63
N GLY A 90 -18.60 20.36 -20.56
CA GLY A 90 -17.52 20.74 -19.65
C GLY A 90 -17.30 19.78 -18.48
N ARG A 91 -16.23 20.04 -17.71
CA ARG A 91 -15.76 19.18 -16.61
C ARG A 91 -16.84 18.89 -15.56
N GLU A 92 -17.62 19.91 -15.22
CA GLU A 92 -18.67 19.85 -14.20
C GLU A 92 -19.90 19.03 -14.61
N LYS A 93 -20.01 18.72 -15.91
CA LYS A 93 -21.03 17.85 -16.51
C LYS A 93 -20.53 16.43 -16.75
N VAL A 94 -19.29 16.08 -16.38
CA VAL A 94 -18.73 14.75 -16.61
C VAL A 94 -18.25 14.11 -15.31
N SER A 95 -18.54 12.82 -15.14
CA SER A 95 -17.90 11.97 -14.14
C SER A 95 -17.20 10.81 -14.83
N ILE A 96 -15.91 10.61 -14.56
CA ILE A 96 -15.13 9.51 -15.13
C ILE A 96 -15.02 8.38 -14.11
N ILE A 97 -15.43 7.18 -14.53
CA ILE A 97 -15.37 5.94 -13.75
C ILE A 97 -14.48 4.96 -14.50
N LEU A 98 -13.40 4.48 -13.89
CA LEU A 98 -12.53 3.52 -14.55
C LEU A 98 -13.17 2.15 -14.64
N SER A 99 -13.24 1.61 -15.85
CA SER A 99 -13.53 0.19 -16.09
C SER A 99 -12.26 -0.62 -16.33
N SER A 100 -11.09 0.03 -16.50
CA SER A 100 -9.77 -0.63 -16.63
C SER A 100 -9.29 -1.31 -15.36
N THR A 101 -8.40 -2.29 -15.50
CA THR A 101 -7.68 -2.96 -14.40
C THR A 101 -6.88 -1.99 -13.53
N TRP A 102 -6.52 -0.82 -14.07
CA TRP A 102 -5.80 0.26 -13.36
C TRP A 102 -6.50 0.71 -12.08
N ARG A 103 -7.83 0.58 -12.01
CA ARG A 103 -8.63 0.93 -10.82
C ARG A 103 -8.22 0.16 -9.56
N ASN A 104 -7.58 -1.00 -9.71
CA ASN A 104 -7.11 -1.82 -8.60
C ASN A 104 -5.78 -1.35 -8.01
N PHE A 105 -5.10 -0.39 -8.67
CA PHE A 105 -3.77 0.08 -8.29
C PHE A 105 -3.82 1.59 -8.02
N PRO A 106 -3.95 2.02 -6.74
CA PRO A 106 -4.07 3.44 -6.38
C PRO A 106 -2.95 4.32 -6.95
N ASP A 107 -1.74 3.78 -7.07
CA ASP A 107 -0.58 4.49 -7.61
C ASP A 107 -0.72 4.76 -9.11
N GLN A 108 -1.32 3.82 -9.86
CA GLN A 108 -1.63 4.00 -11.28
C GLN A 108 -2.75 5.02 -11.48
N VAL A 109 -3.79 4.99 -10.64
CA VAL A 109 -4.86 6.01 -10.67
C VAL A 109 -4.31 7.40 -10.35
N ARG A 110 -3.40 7.53 -9.37
CA ARG A 110 -2.72 8.81 -9.08
C ARG A 110 -1.87 9.27 -10.27
N ARG A 111 -1.09 8.36 -10.88
CA ARG A 111 -0.29 8.65 -12.08
C ARG A 111 -1.17 9.13 -13.24
N LEU A 112 -2.30 8.46 -13.49
CA LEU A 112 -3.26 8.82 -14.53
C LEU A 112 -3.83 10.23 -14.30
N ASN A 113 -4.34 10.51 -13.09
CA ASN A 113 -4.90 11.83 -12.77
C ASN A 113 -3.86 12.94 -12.89
N GLN A 114 -2.61 12.71 -12.43
CA GLN A 114 -1.51 13.66 -12.61
C GLN A 114 -1.19 13.92 -14.09
N PHE A 115 -1.23 12.86 -14.91
CA PHE A 115 -0.97 12.98 -16.35
C PHE A 115 -2.09 13.77 -17.06
N ILE A 116 -3.35 13.49 -16.73
CA ILE A 116 -4.52 14.22 -17.24
C ILE A 116 -4.44 15.70 -16.84
N GLU A 117 -4.14 15.99 -15.57
CA GLU A 117 -4.03 17.37 -15.06
C GLU A 117 -2.86 18.12 -15.70
N LYS A 118 -1.70 17.46 -15.87
CA LYS A 118 -0.55 18.06 -16.56
C LYS A 118 -0.87 18.41 -18.01
N THR A 119 -1.62 17.56 -18.70
CA THR A 119 -1.93 17.71 -20.13
C THR A 119 -3.05 18.71 -20.39
N THR A 120 -4.10 18.71 -19.56
CA THR A 120 -5.35 19.44 -19.82
C THR A 120 -5.63 20.54 -18.80
N GLY A 121 -4.74 20.72 -17.82
CA GLY A 121 -4.99 21.56 -16.65
C GLY A 121 -6.20 21.05 -15.88
N THR A 122 -7.21 21.90 -15.73
CA THR A 122 -8.45 21.55 -15.03
C THR A 122 -9.61 21.23 -15.96
N GLU A 123 -9.41 21.05 -17.26
CA GLU A 123 -10.51 20.89 -18.21
C GLU A 123 -11.12 19.47 -18.24
N VAL A 124 -10.38 18.44 -17.84
CA VAL A 124 -10.88 17.07 -17.68
C VAL A 124 -11.06 16.77 -16.18
N PRO A 125 -12.21 16.22 -15.73
CA PRO A 125 -12.37 15.81 -14.34
C PRO A 125 -11.39 14.69 -13.99
N ALA A 126 -10.87 14.71 -12.77
CA ALA A 126 -10.16 13.57 -12.23
C ALA A 126 -11.10 12.36 -12.17
N VAL A 127 -10.54 11.16 -12.31
CA VAL A 127 -11.25 9.89 -12.11
C VAL A 127 -11.89 9.87 -10.72
N ALA A 128 -13.21 9.67 -10.68
CA ALA A 128 -14.00 9.69 -9.44
C ALA A 128 -14.06 8.32 -8.73
N GLY A 129 -13.81 7.23 -9.45
CA GLY A 129 -13.84 5.88 -8.93
C GLY A 129 -13.58 4.83 -10.00
N GLY A 130 -13.95 3.58 -9.74
CA GLY A 130 -13.89 2.51 -10.71
C GLY A 130 -15.01 1.49 -10.54
N THR A 131 -15.24 0.67 -11.56
CA THR A 131 -16.14 -0.47 -11.51
C THR A 131 -15.67 -1.47 -10.44
N PRO A 132 -16.56 -2.27 -9.83
CA PRO A 132 -16.13 -3.35 -8.94
C PRO A 132 -15.18 -4.30 -9.69
N ASN A 133 -14.23 -4.90 -8.98
CA ASN A 133 -13.36 -5.91 -9.56
C ASN A 133 -14.13 -7.23 -9.67
N GLY A 134 -14.36 -7.70 -10.89
CA GLY A 134 -15.01 -8.98 -11.15
C GLY A 134 -16.52 -9.00 -10.91
N THR A 135 -17.11 -10.13 -11.26
CA THR A 135 -18.56 -10.31 -11.27
C THR A 135 -19.02 -11.59 -10.57
N PRO A 136 -19.55 -11.52 -9.31
CA PRO A 136 -20.05 -12.70 -8.62
C PRO A 136 -21.23 -13.34 -9.35
N LYS A 137 -21.99 -12.53 -10.11
CA LYS A 137 -22.99 -13.00 -11.07
C LYS A 137 -22.48 -12.73 -12.48
N THR A 138 -22.33 -13.78 -13.26
CA THR A 138 -21.98 -13.70 -14.68
C THR A 138 -23.24 -13.91 -15.50
N THR A 139 -23.47 -13.03 -16.47
CA THR A 139 -24.58 -13.16 -17.41
C THR A 139 -24.28 -14.26 -18.41
N VAL A 140 -25.28 -15.08 -18.75
CA VAL A 140 -25.14 -16.06 -19.84
C VAL A 140 -25.25 -15.32 -21.16
N VAL A 141 -24.21 -15.43 -21.99
CA VAL A 141 -24.11 -14.74 -23.28
C VAL A 141 -23.75 -15.73 -24.39
N THR A 142 -24.09 -15.40 -25.63
CA THR A 142 -23.97 -16.27 -26.81
C THR A 142 -23.07 -15.70 -27.93
N TYR A 143 -22.47 -14.53 -27.71
CA TYR A 143 -21.51 -13.94 -28.65
C TYR A 143 -20.12 -14.59 -28.51
N PHE A 144 -19.32 -14.53 -29.57
CA PHE A 144 -17.99 -15.14 -29.68
C PHE A 144 -17.93 -16.64 -29.29
N PRO A 145 -18.79 -17.51 -29.86
CA PRO A 145 -18.82 -18.93 -29.50
C PRO A 145 -17.48 -19.65 -29.77
N ASP A 146 -16.70 -19.13 -30.73
CA ASP A 146 -15.40 -19.67 -31.12
C ASP A 146 -14.23 -19.10 -30.29
N ASP A 147 -14.47 -18.06 -29.47
CA ASP A 147 -13.47 -17.47 -28.58
C ASP A 147 -14.02 -17.26 -27.15
N PRO A 148 -14.01 -18.31 -26.31
CA PRO A 148 -14.47 -18.23 -24.93
C PRO A 148 -13.71 -17.23 -24.06
N SER A 149 -12.48 -16.86 -24.44
CA SER A 149 -11.67 -15.91 -23.68
C SER A 149 -12.15 -14.49 -23.93
N GLU A 150 -12.31 -14.11 -25.20
CA GLU A 150 -12.90 -12.82 -25.59
C GLU A 150 -14.35 -12.71 -25.08
N GLN A 151 -15.15 -13.76 -25.25
CA GLN A 151 -16.52 -13.82 -24.71
C GLN A 151 -16.53 -13.50 -23.20
N ARG A 152 -15.61 -14.08 -22.44
CA ARG A 152 -15.49 -13.83 -21.00
C ARG A 152 -15.09 -12.39 -20.70
N LEU A 153 -14.09 -11.84 -21.37
CA LEU A 153 -13.61 -10.48 -21.13
C LEU A 153 -14.70 -9.44 -21.41
N VAL A 154 -15.37 -9.55 -22.56
CA VAL A 154 -16.48 -8.67 -22.93
C VAL A 154 -17.63 -8.81 -21.95
N ARG A 155 -18.05 -10.04 -21.62
CA ARG A 155 -19.12 -10.28 -20.63
C ARG A 155 -18.79 -9.65 -19.28
N ASP A 156 -17.61 -9.95 -18.74
CA ASP A 156 -17.21 -9.49 -17.42
C ASP A 156 -17.18 -7.95 -17.39
N ARG A 157 -16.70 -7.30 -18.46
CA ARG A 157 -16.71 -5.83 -18.61
C ARG A 157 -18.13 -5.25 -18.64
N VAL A 158 -19.04 -5.82 -19.42
CA VAL A 158 -20.42 -5.35 -19.50
C VAL A 158 -21.15 -5.52 -18.16
N ASP A 159 -20.96 -6.68 -17.51
CA ASP A 159 -21.55 -6.97 -16.20
C ASP A 159 -21.01 -6.04 -15.11
N GLU A 160 -19.72 -5.67 -15.16
CA GLU A 160 -19.12 -4.68 -14.27
C GLU A 160 -19.74 -3.29 -14.42
N VAL A 161 -19.89 -2.79 -15.66
CA VAL A 161 -20.50 -1.48 -15.95
C VAL A 161 -21.95 -1.46 -15.48
N LYS A 162 -22.77 -2.45 -15.86
CA LYS A 162 -24.18 -2.51 -15.45
C LYS A 162 -24.35 -2.63 -13.95
N ARG A 163 -23.55 -3.50 -13.30
CA ARG A 163 -23.57 -3.59 -11.84
C ARG A 163 -23.22 -2.27 -11.18
N TRP A 164 -22.22 -1.57 -11.69
CA TRP A 164 -21.85 -0.27 -11.14
C TRP A 164 -23.03 0.70 -11.21
N ILE A 165 -23.71 0.78 -12.36
CA ILE A 165 -24.91 1.63 -12.54
C ILE A 165 -26.00 1.27 -11.53
N HIS A 166 -26.28 -0.03 -11.34
CA HIS A 166 -27.35 -0.48 -10.43
C HIS A 166 -27.00 -0.25 -8.96
N THR A 167 -25.72 -0.34 -8.58
CA THR A 167 -25.28 -0.16 -7.18
C THR A 167 -24.96 1.29 -6.79
N HIS A 168 -24.91 2.21 -7.75
CA HIS A 168 -24.60 3.62 -7.52
C HIS A 168 -25.74 4.57 -7.94
N MET A 169 -26.96 4.05 -8.07
CA MET A 169 -28.13 4.83 -8.52
C MET A 169 -28.43 6.07 -7.66
N GLN A 170 -28.07 6.07 -6.37
CA GLN A 170 -28.27 7.23 -5.47
C GLN A 170 -27.24 8.35 -5.69
N ASP A 171 -25.99 7.96 -5.95
CA ASP A 171 -24.86 8.88 -6.10
C ASP A 171 -24.79 9.44 -7.53
N TYR A 172 -25.07 8.59 -8.53
CA TYR A 172 -25.04 8.90 -9.96
C TYR A 172 -26.39 8.59 -10.63
N PRO A 173 -27.46 9.30 -10.25
CA PRO A 173 -28.80 9.04 -10.79
C PRO A 173 -28.89 9.28 -12.30
N GLU A 174 -28.01 10.09 -12.89
CA GLU A 174 -27.88 10.28 -14.34
C GLU A 174 -27.54 8.98 -15.10
N ALA A 175 -26.73 8.10 -14.51
CA ALA A 175 -26.29 6.86 -15.16
C ALA A 175 -27.44 5.86 -15.27
N ILE A 176 -28.18 5.62 -14.18
CA ILE A 176 -29.38 4.77 -14.23
C ILE A 176 -30.49 5.40 -15.07
N GLY A 177 -30.51 6.74 -15.17
CA GLY A 177 -31.38 7.47 -16.08
C GLY A 177 -31.04 7.33 -17.57
N GLY A 178 -29.89 6.72 -17.89
CA GLY A 178 -29.43 6.46 -19.26
C GLY A 178 -28.41 7.46 -19.80
N ARG A 179 -27.88 8.39 -19.00
CA ARG A 179 -26.86 9.36 -19.43
C ARG A 179 -25.45 8.88 -19.09
N TRP A 180 -25.03 7.82 -19.75
CA TRP A 180 -23.70 7.24 -19.62
C TRP A 180 -23.24 6.66 -20.96
N PHE A 181 -21.94 6.50 -21.13
CA PHE A 181 -21.37 5.66 -22.19
C PHE A 181 -20.00 5.14 -21.77
N ALA A 182 -19.53 4.09 -22.44
CA ALA A 182 -18.24 3.47 -22.22
C ALA A 182 -17.30 3.75 -23.40
N ILE A 183 -16.02 4.00 -23.11
CA ILE A 183 -14.93 4.09 -24.07
C ILE A 183 -13.97 2.94 -23.77
N ASP A 184 -13.84 2.02 -24.72
CA ASP A 184 -13.10 0.77 -24.56
C ASP A 184 -12.52 0.35 -25.93
N ASP A 185 -11.48 -0.46 -25.94
CA ASP A 185 -10.93 -1.03 -27.18
C ASP A 185 -11.57 -2.39 -27.51
N MET A 186 -12.14 -3.08 -26.51
CA MET A 186 -12.94 -4.30 -26.69
C MET A 186 -14.30 -4.02 -27.35
N GLN A 187 -14.82 -4.93 -28.16
CA GLN A 187 -16.11 -4.76 -28.84
C GLN A 187 -17.30 -5.03 -27.89
N LEU A 188 -17.69 -4.04 -27.07
CA LEU A 188 -18.72 -4.23 -26.03
C LEU A 188 -20.18 -4.19 -26.53
N ASP A 189 -20.45 -3.56 -27.68
CA ASP A 189 -21.78 -3.41 -28.29
C ASP A 189 -22.34 -4.69 -28.95
N VAL A 190 -21.56 -5.78 -28.97
CA VAL A 190 -22.11 -7.12 -29.25
C VAL A 190 -23.15 -7.52 -28.21
N ASP A 191 -23.05 -6.98 -26.99
CA ASP A 191 -24.05 -7.10 -25.95
C ASP A 191 -25.11 -6.01 -26.12
N GLU A 192 -26.38 -6.40 -26.22
CA GLU A 192 -27.49 -5.46 -26.46
C GLU A 192 -27.59 -4.37 -25.40
N ARG A 193 -27.11 -4.68 -24.19
CA ARG A 193 -27.09 -3.78 -23.03
C ARG A 193 -26.17 -2.56 -23.21
N MET A 194 -25.23 -2.63 -24.15
CA MET A 194 -24.23 -1.59 -24.45
C MET A 194 -24.56 -0.79 -25.72
N ARG A 195 -25.53 -1.23 -26.53
CA ARG A 195 -25.91 -0.53 -27.77
C ARG A 195 -26.35 0.90 -27.46
N GLY A 196 -25.81 1.85 -28.23
CA GLY A 196 -26.07 3.29 -28.05
C GLY A 196 -25.33 3.93 -26.85
N HIS A 197 -24.53 3.16 -26.11
CA HIS A 197 -23.76 3.63 -24.94
C HIS A 197 -22.29 3.25 -25.05
N PHE A 198 -21.76 3.03 -26.24
CA PHE A 198 -20.41 2.53 -26.43
C PHE A 198 -19.67 3.24 -27.56
N LEU A 199 -18.41 3.57 -27.31
CA LEU A 199 -17.45 4.09 -28.26
C LEU A 199 -16.24 3.14 -28.31
N LYS A 200 -16.12 2.41 -29.42
CA LYS A 200 -14.96 1.55 -29.65
C LYS A 200 -13.76 2.36 -30.13
N THR A 201 -12.61 2.11 -29.51
CA THR A 201 -11.30 2.58 -29.96
C THR A 201 -10.49 1.44 -30.57
N GLU A 202 -9.44 1.78 -31.34
CA GLU A 202 -8.50 0.80 -31.86
C GLU A 202 -7.33 0.66 -30.88
N THR A 203 -7.07 -0.55 -30.39
CA THR A 203 -6.07 -0.85 -29.36
C THR A 203 -4.69 -0.25 -29.66
N GLU A 204 -4.27 -0.25 -30.93
CA GLU A 204 -2.93 0.21 -31.34
C GLU A 204 -2.78 1.73 -31.41
N THR A 205 -3.87 2.47 -31.64
CA THR A 205 -3.82 3.91 -31.85
C THR A 205 -4.41 4.70 -30.68
N GLY A 206 -5.29 4.10 -29.88
CA GLY A 206 -6.05 4.82 -28.88
C GLY A 206 -7.16 5.67 -29.48
N LEU A 207 -7.59 6.66 -28.70
CA LEU A 207 -8.51 7.70 -29.15
C LEU A 207 -7.92 8.52 -30.31
N THR A 208 -8.73 8.72 -31.34
CA THR A 208 -8.44 9.51 -32.56
C THR A 208 -9.42 10.67 -32.74
N GLU A 209 -9.15 11.61 -33.63
CA GLU A 209 -10.09 12.71 -33.92
C GLU A 209 -11.43 12.21 -34.49
N GLY A 210 -11.42 11.09 -35.22
CA GLY A 210 -12.65 10.45 -35.70
C GLY A 210 -13.54 9.92 -34.57
N ASP A 211 -12.95 9.55 -33.43
CA ASP A 211 -13.69 9.13 -32.24
C ASP A 211 -14.47 10.28 -31.61
N VAL A 212 -14.01 11.53 -31.75
CA VAL A 212 -14.72 12.69 -31.22
C VAL A 212 -16.09 12.80 -31.86
N ALA A 213 -16.17 12.73 -33.20
CA ALA A 213 -17.45 12.80 -33.91
C ALA A 213 -18.40 11.69 -33.46
N ARG A 214 -17.92 10.44 -33.39
CA ARG A 214 -18.70 9.29 -32.91
C ARG A 214 -19.16 9.44 -31.46
N ALA A 215 -18.29 9.95 -30.59
CA ALA A 215 -18.61 10.22 -29.20
C ALA A 215 -19.73 11.27 -29.08
N LEU A 216 -19.64 12.34 -29.87
CA LEU A 216 -20.66 13.40 -29.90
C LEU A 216 -22.00 12.88 -30.41
N ASP A 217 -22.01 11.98 -31.40
CA ASP A 217 -23.23 11.32 -31.86
C ASP A 217 -23.86 10.45 -30.75
N VAL A 218 -23.04 9.67 -30.04
CA VAL A 218 -23.50 8.90 -28.86
C VAL A 218 -24.08 9.83 -27.80
N ILE A 219 -23.36 10.90 -27.43
CA ILE A 219 -23.79 11.90 -26.43
C ILE A 219 -25.11 12.56 -26.84
N ALA A 220 -25.28 12.90 -28.12
CA ALA A 220 -26.49 13.51 -28.66
C ALA A 220 -27.69 12.54 -28.64
N SER A 221 -27.45 11.23 -28.71
CA SER A 221 -28.48 10.20 -28.60
C SER A 221 -28.92 9.89 -27.16
N LEU A 222 -28.15 10.32 -26.15
CA LEU A 222 -28.49 10.09 -24.74
C LEU A 222 -29.78 10.82 -24.35
N PRO A 223 -30.57 10.28 -23.40
CA PRO A 223 -31.77 10.93 -22.91
C PRO A 223 -31.47 12.35 -22.41
N THR A 224 -32.37 13.31 -22.66
CA THR A 224 -32.27 14.66 -22.09
C THR A 224 -32.30 14.61 -20.56
N ALA A 225 -31.82 15.66 -19.88
CA ALA A 225 -31.77 15.69 -18.42
C ALA A 225 -33.14 15.42 -17.76
N ASP A 226 -34.23 15.94 -18.33
CA ASP A 226 -35.60 15.72 -17.83
C ASP A 226 -36.05 14.26 -18.00
N VAL A 227 -35.71 13.62 -19.12
CA VAL A 227 -36.02 12.21 -19.37
C VAL A 227 -35.18 11.32 -18.45
N ALA A 228 -33.89 11.62 -18.32
CA ALA A 228 -32.99 10.92 -17.41
C ALA A 228 -33.46 11.02 -15.95
N ALA A 229 -33.96 12.18 -15.53
CA ALA A 229 -34.56 12.36 -14.20
C ALA A 229 -35.78 11.47 -13.99
N LYS A 230 -36.70 11.42 -14.97
CA LYS A 230 -37.88 10.54 -14.90
C LYS A 230 -37.49 9.07 -14.88
N ASN A 231 -36.55 8.66 -15.73
CA ASN A 231 -36.04 7.29 -15.79
C ASN A 231 -35.38 6.88 -14.47
N ALA A 232 -34.57 7.76 -13.88
CA ALA A 232 -33.91 7.49 -12.62
C ALA A 232 -34.90 7.35 -11.46
N VAL A 233 -35.92 8.21 -11.40
CA VAL A 233 -36.98 8.10 -10.38
C VAL A 233 -37.75 6.79 -10.54
N ALA A 234 -38.07 6.39 -11.78
CA ALA A 234 -38.72 5.11 -12.06
C ALA A 234 -37.84 3.92 -11.63
N ALA A 235 -36.55 3.94 -11.98
CA ALA A 235 -35.59 2.90 -11.63
C ALA A 235 -35.37 2.78 -10.10
N MET A 236 -35.40 3.90 -9.37
CA MET A 236 -35.25 3.89 -7.91
C MET A 236 -36.40 3.20 -7.16
N VAL A 237 -37.58 3.09 -7.78
CA VAL A 237 -38.75 2.41 -7.20
C VAL A 237 -39.05 1.07 -7.88
N ASP A 238 -38.24 0.66 -8.87
CA ASP A 238 -38.40 -0.62 -9.55
C ASP A 238 -38.00 -1.77 -8.60
N PRO A 239 -38.95 -2.66 -8.23
CA PRO A 239 -38.64 -3.77 -7.33
C PRO A 239 -37.60 -4.75 -7.91
N VAL A 240 -37.56 -4.94 -9.23
CA VAL A 240 -36.63 -5.89 -9.86
C VAL A 240 -35.19 -5.38 -9.74
N LEU A 241 -34.97 -4.09 -10.02
CA LEU A 241 -33.64 -3.48 -9.85
C LEU A 241 -33.22 -3.43 -8.38
N LYS A 242 -34.16 -3.22 -7.46
CA LYS A 242 -33.91 -3.26 -6.02
C LYS A 242 -33.51 -4.65 -5.54
N ASP A 243 -34.19 -5.69 -6.01
CA ASP A 243 -33.83 -7.07 -5.69
C ASP A 243 -32.45 -7.44 -6.25
N GLU A 244 -32.11 -6.97 -7.45
CA GLU A 244 -30.79 -7.16 -8.04
C GLU A 244 -29.69 -6.45 -7.22
N GLU A 245 -29.91 -5.17 -6.87
CA GLU A 245 -29.03 -4.37 -6.00
C GLU A 245 -28.78 -5.11 -4.66
N ILE A 246 -29.86 -5.59 -4.02
CA ILE A 246 -29.78 -6.35 -2.76
C ILE A 246 -28.94 -7.61 -2.94
N ASP A 247 -29.13 -8.38 -4.02
CA ASP A 247 -28.37 -9.61 -4.24
C ASP A 247 -26.88 -9.36 -4.53
N ILE A 248 -26.58 -8.30 -5.29
CA ILE A 248 -25.21 -7.83 -5.51
C ILE A 248 -24.56 -7.47 -4.17
N LEU A 249 -25.24 -6.67 -3.34
CA LEU A 249 -24.73 -6.23 -2.04
C LEU A 249 -24.56 -7.40 -1.06
N LYS A 250 -25.49 -8.36 -1.05
CA LYS A 250 -25.37 -9.60 -0.26
C LYS A 250 -24.17 -10.43 -0.69
N SER A 251 -23.91 -10.55 -1.98
CA SER A 251 -22.75 -11.27 -2.52
C SER A 251 -21.45 -10.60 -2.10
N ARG A 252 -21.34 -9.28 -2.23
CA ARG A 252 -20.20 -8.50 -1.75
C ARG A 252 -20.00 -8.60 -0.24
N CYS A 253 -21.08 -8.59 0.54
CA CYS A 253 -21.02 -8.76 2.00
C CYS A 253 -20.44 -10.13 2.38
N ARG A 254 -20.81 -11.20 1.67
CA ARG A 254 -20.24 -12.54 1.86
C ARG A 254 -18.73 -12.58 1.56
N GLU A 255 -18.31 -12.00 0.45
CA GLU A 255 -16.89 -11.93 0.05
C GLU A 255 -16.04 -11.12 1.05
N LEU A 256 -16.52 -9.95 1.47
CA LEU A 256 -15.86 -9.13 2.48
C LEU A 256 -15.79 -9.85 3.83
N SER A 257 -16.86 -10.54 4.22
CA SER A 257 -16.88 -11.33 5.45
C SER A 257 -15.86 -12.48 5.41
N ALA A 258 -15.73 -13.16 4.27
CA ALA A 258 -14.69 -14.18 4.06
C ALA A 258 -13.28 -13.58 4.14
N THR A 259 -13.06 -12.43 3.51
CA THR A 259 -11.77 -11.71 3.55
C THR A 259 -11.41 -11.26 4.97
N VAL A 260 -12.37 -10.72 5.72
CA VAL A 260 -12.19 -10.35 7.13
C VAL A 260 -11.82 -11.56 7.98
N SER A 261 -12.49 -12.70 7.79
CA SER A 261 -12.15 -13.94 8.48
C SER A 261 -10.71 -14.38 8.18
N GLN A 262 -10.30 -14.37 6.91
CA GLN A 262 -8.94 -14.72 6.51
C GLN A 262 -7.89 -13.79 7.12
N LEU A 263 -8.14 -12.48 7.11
CA LEU A 263 -7.24 -11.49 7.73
C LEU A 263 -7.16 -11.64 9.25
N GLN A 264 -8.27 -11.98 9.91
CA GLN A 264 -8.29 -12.27 11.34
C GLN A 264 -7.45 -13.51 11.68
N ASP A 265 -7.54 -14.56 10.87
CA ASP A 265 -6.73 -15.76 11.06
C ASP A 265 -5.24 -15.49 10.79
N SER A 266 -4.90 -14.75 9.74
CA SER A 266 -3.52 -14.32 9.46
C SER A 266 -2.95 -13.43 10.57
N LEU A 267 -3.76 -12.52 11.12
CA LEU A 267 -3.37 -11.68 12.26
C LEU A 267 -3.09 -12.53 13.50
N ARG A 268 -3.93 -13.52 13.81
CA ARG A 268 -3.72 -14.46 14.92
C ARG A 268 -2.42 -15.24 14.74
N GLN A 269 -2.18 -15.80 13.55
CA GLN A 269 -0.94 -16.51 13.23
C GLN A 269 0.29 -15.61 13.45
N SER A 270 0.25 -14.38 12.95
CA SER A 270 1.35 -13.42 13.13
C SER A 270 1.57 -13.07 14.61
N GLN A 271 0.51 -12.96 15.40
CA GLN A 271 0.60 -12.71 16.85
C GLN A 271 1.22 -13.90 17.59
N ASP A 272 0.84 -15.12 17.23
CA ASP A 272 1.41 -16.35 17.80
C ASP A 272 2.90 -16.48 17.46
N GLU A 273 3.30 -16.16 16.23
CA GLU A 273 4.70 -16.12 15.79
C GLU A 273 5.52 -15.09 16.59
N VAL A 274 5.01 -13.86 16.73
CA VAL A 274 5.67 -12.81 17.52
C VAL A 274 5.83 -13.26 18.98
N HIS A 275 4.81 -13.89 19.57
CA HIS A 275 4.88 -14.41 20.92
C HIS A 275 5.89 -15.56 21.06
N ALA A 276 5.99 -16.45 20.08
CA ALA A 276 7.00 -17.50 20.04
C ALA A 276 8.43 -16.92 19.97
N LEU A 277 8.66 -15.92 19.11
CA LEU A 277 9.94 -15.22 19.00
C LEU A 277 10.31 -14.48 20.30
N GLN A 278 9.33 -13.91 21.01
CA GLN A 278 9.56 -13.29 22.32
C GLN A 278 10.03 -14.30 23.36
N LYS A 279 9.43 -15.50 23.41
CA LYS A 279 9.89 -16.59 24.30
C LYS A 279 11.32 -17.01 23.99
N GLN A 280 11.63 -17.24 22.71
CA GLN A 280 12.99 -17.56 22.26
C GLN A 280 13.97 -16.45 22.67
N ARG A 281 13.62 -15.18 22.42
CA ARG A 281 14.45 -14.05 22.84
C ARG A 281 14.75 -14.09 24.35
N HIS A 282 13.76 -14.39 25.20
CA HIS A 282 13.96 -14.51 26.65
C HIS A 282 14.85 -15.70 27.05
N GLU A 283 14.78 -16.83 26.35
CA GLU A 283 15.70 -17.96 26.53
C GLU A 283 17.13 -17.58 26.20
N TRP A 284 17.35 -16.96 25.03
CA TRP A 284 18.65 -16.50 24.59
C TRP A 284 19.24 -15.45 25.54
N GLU A 285 18.41 -14.53 26.06
CA GLU A 285 18.85 -13.57 27.07
C GLU A 285 19.29 -14.23 28.38
N ARG A 286 18.63 -15.33 28.81
CA ARG A 286 19.03 -16.12 29.98
C ARG A 286 20.34 -16.86 29.75
N GLU A 287 20.46 -17.56 28.61
CA GLU A 287 21.68 -18.27 28.22
C GLU A 287 22.87 -17.33 28.11
N ARG A 288 22.68 -16.15 27.50
CA ARG A 288 23.71 -15.11 27.39
C ARG A 288 24.16 -14.64 28.78
N LYS A 289 23.23 -14.39 29.71
CA LYS A 289 23.58 -13.98 31.10
C LYS A 289 24.36 -15.08 31.83
N GLU A 290 23.95 -16.34 31.67
CA GLU A 290 24.66 -17.48 32.27
C GLU A 290 26.07 -17.66 31.69
N LEU A 291 26.21 -17.52 30.37
CA LEU A 291 27.52 -17.56 29.70
C LEU A 291 28.42 -16.41 30.18
N THR A 292 27.90 -15.18 30.27
CA THR A 292 28.63 -14.03 30.82
C THR A 292 29.10 -14.30 32.25
N ARG A 293 28.23 -14.83 33.12
CA ARG A 293 28.57 -15.20 34.49
C ARG A 293 29.71 -16.22 34.55
N ARG A 294 29.67 -17.26 33.71
CA ARG A 294 30.74 -18.27 33.62
C ARG A 294 32.05 -17.68 33.13
N LEU A 295 32.01 -16.82 32.11
CA LEU A 295 33.20 -16.13 31.59
C LEU A 295 33.81 -15.20 32.64
N GLU A 296 32.99 -14.50 33.42
CA GLU A 296 33.43 -13.66 34.53
C GLU A 296 34.10 -14.47 35.64
N ASP A 297 33.54 -15.62 36.02
CA ASP A 297 34.13 -16.53 37.02
C ASP A 297 35.49 -17.09 36.56
N VAL A 298 35.57 -17.61 35.32
CA VAL A 298 36.83 -18.10 34.74
C VAL A 298 37.87 -16.99 34.67
N SER A 299 37.46 -15.81 34.17
CA SER A 299 38.30 -14.63 34.11
C SER A 299 38.82 -14.26 35.51
N TYR A 300 37.96 -14.26 36.52
CA TYR A 300 38.31 -13.96 37.91
C TYR A 300 39.37 -14.94 38.45
N ARG A 301 39.16 -16.26 38.27
CA ARG A 301 40.13 -17.29 38.71
C ARG A 301 41.49 -17.14 38.04
N LEU A 302 41.50 -16.89 36.72
CA LEU A 302 42.74 -16.60 35.98
C LEU A 302 43.46 -15.37 36.54
N ALA A 303 42.72 -14.30 36.85
CA ALA A 303 43.29 -13.10 37.44
C ALA A 303 43.85 -13.34 38.85
N VAL A 304 43.13 -14.08 39.72
CA VAL A 304 43.63 -14.46 41.05
C VAL A 304 44.99 -15.16 40.92
N HIS A 305 45.07 -16.19 40.06
CA HIS A 305 46.30 -16.94 39.82
C HIS A 305 47.43 -16.07 39.26
N ASP A 306 47.17 -15.28 38.22
CA ASP A 306 48.18 -14.43 37.58
C ASP A 306 48.71 -13.33 38.50
N PHE A 307 47.84 -12.74 39.34
CA PHE A 307 48.24 -11.70 40.27
C PHE A 307 48.92 -12.28 41.52
N ALA A 308 48.52 -13.45 42.02
CA ALA A 308 49.19 -14.10 43.16
C ALA A 308 50.66 -14.44 42.86
N LYS A 309 51.01 -14.67 41.58
CA LYS A 309 52.42 -14.82 41.14
C LYS A 309 53.25 -13.55 41.36
N LYS A 310 52.65 -12.36 41.36
CA LYS A 310 53.35 -11.07 41.39
C LYS A 310 53.07 -10.23 42.64
N ASN A 311 52.10 -10.62 43.46
CA ASN A 311 51.65 -9.88 44.63
C ASN A 311 51.66 -10.82 45.85
N ASP A 312 52.63 -10.63 46.75
CA ASP A 312 52.82 -11.50 47.91
C ASP A 312 51.65 -11.44 48.90
N VAL A 313 50.98 -10.28 49.03
CA VAL A 313 49.79 -10.12 49.89
C VAL A 313 48.63 -10.98 49.38
N LEU A 314 48.36 -10.95 48.08
CA LEU A 314 47.34 -11.79 47.46
C LEU A 314 47.70 -13.27 47.57
N ARG A 315 48.98 -13.63 47.39
CA ARG A 315 49.45 -15.01 47.54
C ARG A 315 49.21 -15.53 48.96
N ALA A 316 49.59 -14.75 49.97
CA ALA A 316 49.36 -15.10 51.38
C ALA A 316 47.86 -15.18 51.73
N ALA A 317 47.05 -14.27 51.19
CA ALA A 317 45.59 -14.29 51.39
C ALA A 317 44.95 -15.55 50.77
N VAL A 318 45.35 -15.96 49.57
CA VAL A 318 44.86 -17.18 48.91
C VAL A 318 45.28 -18.42 49.71
N ALA A 319 46.52 -18.49 50.19
CA ALA A 319 46.97 -19.60 51.05
C ALA A 319 46.22 -19.65 52.38
N ALA A 320 45.96 -18.50 53.01
CA ALA A 320 45.17 -18.43 54.24
C ALA A 320 43.73 -18.90 54.02
N LEU A 321 43.17 -18.67 52.83
CA LEU A 321 41.79 -19.06 52.50
C LEU A 321 41.55 -20.57 52.61
N GLU A 322 42.56 -21.40 52.34
CA GLU A 322 42.47 -22.86 52.46
C GLU A 322 42.24 -23.33 53.90
N THR A 323 42.68 -22.53 54.89
CA THR A 323 42.56 -22.84 56.32
C THR A 323 41.29 -22.28 56.96
N LYS A 324 40.61 -21.34 56.31
CA LYS A 324 39.44 -20.64 56.87
C LYS A 324 38.14 -21.33 56.50
N THR A 325 37.18 -21.31 57.43
CA THR A 325 35.82 -21.85 57.25
C THR A 325 34.75 -20.83 57.66
N GLY A 326 33.50 -21.09 57.26
CA GLY A 326 32.34 -20.27 57.66
C GLY A 326 32.45 -18.79 57.25
N LYS A 327 32.08 -17.89 58.17
CA LYS A 327 32.01 -16.44 57.93
C LYS A 327 33.39 -15.83 57.65
N GLU A 328 34.45 -16.31 58.29
CA GLU A 328 35.81 -15.80 58.09
C GLU A 328 36.30 -16.04 56.65
N ARG A 329 36.02 -17.24 56.12
CA ARG A 329 36.33 -17.58 54.73
C ARG A 329 35.62 -16.64 53.74
N GLN A 330 34.32 -16.42 53.95
CA GLN A 330 33.52 -15.55 53.08
C GLN A 330 34.02 -14.09 53.10
N GLU A 331 34.40 -13.59 54.27
CA GLU A 331 34.97 -12.24 54.40
C GLU A 331 36.34 -12.13 53.71
N LEU A 332 37.18 -13.16 53.83
CA LEU A 332 38.46 -13.21 53.14
C LEU A 332 38.29 -13.33 51.60
N GLU A 333 37.35 -14.13 51.11
CA GLU A 333 37.00 -14.21 49.68
C GLU A 333 36.56 -12.86 49.12
N LYS A 334 35.73 -12.11 49.86
CA LYS A 334 35.31 -10.75 49.48
C LYS A 334 36.51 -9.80 49.38
N ARG A 335 37.42 -9.82 50.36
CA ARG A 335 38.64 -8.99 50.36
C ARG A 335 39.58 -9.34 49.21
N ILE A 336 39.79 -10.64 48.95
CA ILE A 336 40.56 -11.12 47.80
C ILE A 336 39.95 -10.61 46.50
N LYS A 337 38.62 -10.68 46.37
CA LYS A 337 37.92 -10.20 45.18
C LYS A 337 38.15 -8.71 44.94
N VAL A 338 37.99 -7.87 45.96
CA VAL A 338 38.25 -6.43 45.90
C VAL A 338 39.71 -6.16 45.50
N LEU A 339 40.67 -6.86 46.11
CA LEU A 339 42.09 -6.70 45.78
C LEU A 339 42.38 -7.07 44.33
N VAL A 340 41.81 -8.16 43.81
CA VAL A 340 41.96 -8.56 42.41
C VAL A 340 41.34 -7.54 41.46
N GLU A 341 40.18 -6.99 41.78
CA GLU A 341 39.54 -5.91 41.00
C GLU A 341 40.40 -4.64 40.96
N LEU A 342 40.98 -4.23 42.09
CA LEU A 342 41.91 -3.10 42.15
C LEU A 342 43.18 -3.36 41.30
N LEU A 343 43.73 -4.58 41.35
CA LEU A 343 44.90 -4.97 40.54
C LEU A 343 44.57 -5.02 39.04
N ARG A 344 43.36 -5.46 38.67
CA ARG A 344 42.86 -5.38 37.29
C ARG A 344 42.76 -3.93 36.83
N HIS A 345 42.15 -3.07 37.65
CA HIS A 345 42.00 -1.65 37.33
C HIS A 345 43.36 -0.96 37.17
N LYS A 346 44.30 -1.18 38.10
CA LYS A 346 45.69 -0.71 37.99
C LYS A 346 46.34 -1.17 36.69
N LYS A 347 46.25 -2.46 36.34
CA LYS A 347 46.80 -3.00 35.08
C LYS A 347 46.17 -2.36 33.84
N MET A 348 44.87 -2.05 33.87
CA MET A 348 44.18 -1.34 32.78
C MET A 348 44.67 0.11 32.65
N LEU A 349 44.80 0.83 33.76
CA LEU A 349 45.34 2.20 33.78
C LEU A 349 46.78 2.26 33.29
N GLU A 350 47.64 1.32 33.72
CA GLU A 350 49.02 1.21 33.23
C GLU A 350 49.07 0.95 31.72
N LYS A 351 48.20 0.08 31.18
CA LYS A 351 48.08 -0.15 29.73
C LYS A 351 47.60 1.11 28.99
N ALA A 352 46.62 1.83 29.53
CA ALA A 352 46.10 3.06 28.95
C ALA A 352 47.18 4.16 28.93
N ALA A 353 47.90 4.34 30.04
CA ALA A 353 49.02 5.28 30.14
C ALA A 353 50.15 4.94 29.17
N ARG A 354 50.51 3.66 29.01
CA ARG A 354 51.49 3.22 27.99
C ARG A 354 51.03 3.53 26.57
N LYS A 355 49.75 3.30 26.25
CA LYS A 355 49.17 3.66 24.94
C LYS A 355 49.20 5.17 24.69
N GLN A 356 48.87 5.98 25.70
CA GLN A 356 48.94 7.44 25.59
C GLN A 356 50.37 7.94 25.37
N ARG A 357 51.34 7.42 26.14
CA ARG A 357 52.77 7.73 25.92
C ARG A 357 53.24 7.36 24.52
N LYS A 358 52.83 6.20 24.01
CA LYS A 358 53.15 5.79 22.63
C LYS A 358 52.58 6.77 21.61
N LYS A 359 51.30 7.16 21.73
CA LYS A 359 50.69 8.15 20.84
C LYS A 359 51.40 9.50 20.86
N LEU A 360 51.84 9.97 22.02
CA LEU A 360 52.60 11.22 22.13
C LEU A 360 53.96 11.12 21.43
N ASN A 361 54.65 9.99 21.56
CA ASN A 361 55.89 9.75 20.84
C ASN A 361 55.67 9.69 19.32
N ASP A 362 54.63 8.97 18.85
CA ASP A 362 54.30 8.86 17.43
C ASP A 362 53.95 10.24 16.81
N VAL A 363 53.31 11.14 17.57
CA VAL A 363 53.02 12.53 17.13
C VAL A 363 54.30 13.36 17.05
N ASN A 364 55.17 13.29 18.06
CA ASN A 364 56.45 14.00 18.05
C ASN A 364 57.38 13.52 16.93
N GLU A 365 57.36 12.23 16.59
CA GLU A 365 58.10 11.68 15.45
C GLU A 365 57.50 12.12 14.10
N GLY A 366 56.18 12.36 14.03
CA GLY A 366 55.49 12.85 12.83
C GLY A 366 55.68 14.35 12.56
N GLU A 367 55.82 15.18 13.60
CA GLU A 367 56.08 16.62 13.45
C GLU A 367 57.55 16.92 13.12
N GLY A 368 58.49 16.05 13.50
CA GLY A 368 59.91 16.21 13.13
C GLY A 368 60.27 15.81 11.69
N SER A 369 59.32 15.30 10.90
CA SER A 369 59.54 14.81 9.53
C SER A 369 58.80 15.64 8.45
N LYS A 370 58.26 16.80 8.82
CA LYS A 370 57.79 17.84 7.91
C LYS A 370 58.72 19.04 8.01
#